data_AF-A0A927BN86-F1
#
_entry.id   AF-A0A927BN86-F1
#
_cell.length_a   1.000
_cell.length_b   1.000
_cell.length_c   1.000
_cell.angle_alpha   90.00
_cell.angle_beta   90.00
_cell.angle_gamma   90.00
#
_symmetry.space_group_name_H-M   'P 1'
#
loop_
_entity.id
_entity.type
_entity.pdbx_description
1 polymer ?
#
loop_
_entity_poly.entity_id
_entity_poly.type
_entity_poly.pdbx_seq_one_letter_code
_entity_poly.pdbx_strand_id
1 'polypeptide(L)'
;MTDVRTDFHEDTAGDRLTRTLEAHGLTARTGTDARTATDMVTVDIPGGPEIWIADPTGHIDSPVEAHPGWVAIYRPHADRSDEGEAEVYRSEGAGGFAHDTAALVVAVVQYTAARSLAAA
;
A
#
# COMPACT_ATOMS: atom_id res chain seq x y z
N MET A 1 40.58 0.65 -8.42
CA MET A 1 39.64 1.76 -8.28
C MET A 1 38.28 1.18 -8.62
N THR A 2 37.60 0.67 -7.61
CA THR A 2 36.33 -0.05 -7.80
C THR A 2 35.23 1.01 -7.76
N ASP A 3 34.57 1.18 -8.90
CA ASP A 3 33.41 2.04 -9.05
C ASP A 3 32.28 1.46 -8.18
N VAL A 4 32.14 1.98 -6.97
CA VAL A 4 30.99 1.70 -6.12
C VAL A 4 29.85 2.51 -6.74
N ARG A 5 29.10 1.87 -7.65
CA ARG A 5 27.73 2.30 -7.92
C ARG A 5 26.97 2.07 -6.62
N THR A 6 26.99 3.08 -5.77
CA THR A 6 25.97 3.25 -4.75
C THR A 6 24.68 3.40 -5.55
N ASP A 7 23.93 2.32 -5.68
CA ASP A 7 22.53 2.40 -6.10
C ASP A 7 21.86 3.26 -5.02
N PHE A 8 21.74 4.56 -5.30
CA PHE A 8 20.85 5.43 -4.57
C PHE A 8 19.45 4.95 -4.93
N HIS A 9 18.98 3.88 -4.27
CA HIS A 9 17.55 3.67 -4.13
C HIS A 9 17.08 4.87 -3.31
N GLU A 10 16.60 5.90 -4.01
CA GLU A 10 15.88 6.98 -3.35
C GLU A 10 14.77 6.31 -2.54
N ASP A 11 14.76 6.57 -1.23
CA ASP A 11 13.80 5.97 -0.30
C ASP A 11 12.40 6.49 -0.65
N THR A 12 11.70 5.76 -1.50
CA THR A 12 10.43 6.19 -2.10
C THR A 12 9.30 6.23 -1.06
N ALA A 13 8.21 6.92 -1.40
CA ALA A 13 6.99 6.87 -0.60
C ALA A 13 6.52 5.41 -0.38
N GLY A 14 6.60 4.58 -1.42
CA GLY A 14 6.33 3.14 -1.38
C GLY A 14 7.21 2.39 -0.40
N ASP A 15 8.53 2.56 -0.47
CA ASP A 15 9.48 1.85 0.40
C ASP A 15 9.27 2.18 1.88
N ARG A 16 8.98 3.46 2.19
CA ARG A 16 8.63 3.88 3.55
C ARG A 16 7.29 3.31 4.00
N LEU A 17 6.30 3.30 3.12
CA LEU A 17 4.99 2.72 3.42
C LEU A 17 5.10 1.22 3.70
N THR A 18 5.78 0.45 2.84
CA THR A 18 5.99 -0.99 3.01
C THR A 18 6.63 -1.30 4.36
N ARG A 19 7.75 -0.64 4.70
CA ARG A 19 8.42 -0.84 6.00
C ARG A 19 7.51 -0.48 7.18
N THR A 20 6.68 0.55 7.05
CA THR A 20 5.75 0.95 8.11
C THR A 20 4.66 -0.10 8.31
N LEU A 21 4.07 -0.63 7.23
CA LEU A 21 3.07 -1.70 7.29
C LEU A 21 3.67 -2.99 7.92
N GLU A 22 4.88 -3.36 7.53
CA GLU A 22 5.61 -4.50 8.11
C GLU A 22 5.88 -4.31 9.60
N ALA A 23 6.27 -3.10 10.02
CA ALA A 23 6.47 -2.78 11.43
C ALA A 23 5.17 -2.90 12.27
N HIS A 24 4.01 -2.80 11.61
CA HIS A 24 2.69 -3.04 12.20
C HIS A 24 2.19 -4.49 12.07
N GLY A 25 3.05 -5.41 11.65
CA GLY A 25 2.76 -6.85 11.60
C GLY A 25 1.97 -7.30 10.38
N LEU A 26 1.89 -6.46 9.34
CA LEU A 26 1.25 -6.80 8.08
C LEU A 26 2.27 -7.37 7.10
N THR A 27 1.86 -8.33 6.27
CA THR A 27 2.65 -8.79 5.13
C THR A 27 2.42 -7.83 3.97
N ALA A 28 3.44 -7.05 3.62
CA ALA A 28 3.38 -6.08 2.52
C ALA A 28 4.46 -6.40 1.46
N ARG A 29 4.15 -6.11 0.19
CA ARG A 29 5.09 -6.21 -0.93
C ARG A 29 4.85 -5.11 -1.94
N THR A 30 5.87 -4.72 -2.69
CA THR A 30 5.69 -3.87 -3.87
C THR A 30 5.51 -4.72 -5.12
N GLY A 31 4.77 -4.20 -6.09
CA GLY A 31 4.58 -4.86 -7.38
C GLY A 31 3.86 -3.98 -8.37
N THR A 32 3.89 -4.41 -9.63
CA THR A 32 3.19 -3.75 -10.73
C THR A 32 2.04 -4.64 -11.20
N ASP A 33 0.83 -4.11 -11.25
CA ASP A 33 -0.28 -4.82 -11.89
C ASP A 33 -0.08 -4.82 -13.41
N ALA A 34 0.09 -6.00 -14.01
CA ALA A 34 0.41 -6.12 -15.43
C ALA A 34 -0.71 -5.63 -16.36
N ARG A 35 -1.96 -5.54 -15.89
CA ARG A 35 -3.10 -5.11 -16.70
C ARG A 35 -3.22 -3.60 -16.79
N THR A 36 -2.96 -2.92 -15.68
CA THR A 36 -3.10 -1.47 -15.55
C THR A 36 -1.78 -0.72 -15.57
N ALA A 37 -0.65 -1.43 -15.47
CA ALA A 37 0.68 -0.89 -15.26
C ALA A 37 0.78 0.00 -14.00
N THR A 38 -0.08 -0.25 -13.01
CA THR A 38 -0.09 0.47 -11.73
C THR A 38 0.97 -0.11 -10.82
N ASP A 39 1.84 0.74 -10.28
CA ASP A 39 2.78 0.35 -9.23
C ASP A 39 2.11 0.55 -7.87
N MET A 40 2.20 -0.46 -7.01
CA MET A 40 1.46 -0.47 -5.75
C MET A 40 2.20 -1.24 -4.65
N VAL A 41 1.90 -0.85 -3.42
CA VAL A 41 2.11 -1.68 -2.24
C VAL A 41 0.88 -2.56 -2.07
N THR A 42 1.08 -3.88 -2.07
CA THR A 42 0.06 -4.88 -1.79
C THR A 42 0.20 -5.37 -0.35
N VAL A 43 -0.89 -5.34 0.41
CA VAL A 43 -0.99 -5.97 1.73
C VAL A 43 -1.80 -7.25 1.61
N ASP A 44 -1.23 -8.37 2.04
CA ASP A 44 -1.91 -9.67 2.04
C ASP A 44 -2.84 -9.79 3.25
N ILE A 45 -4.07 -10.28 3.01
CA ILE A 45 -5.01 -10.66 4.07
C ILE A 45 -5.11 -12.20 4.09
N PRO A 46 -5.04 -12.84 5.27
CA PRO A 46 -5.26 -14.28 5.39
C PRO A 46 -6.57 -14.72 4.71
N GLY A 47 -6.49 -15.83 3.98
CA GLY A 47 -7.61 -16.31 3.15
C GLY A 47 -7.57 -15.85 1.69
N GLY A 48 -6.64 -14.96 1.33
CA GLY A 48 -6.35 -14.60 -0.05
C GLY A 48 -6.84 -13.24 -0.57
N PRO A 49 -7.71 -12.46 0.12
CA PRO A 49 -7.92 -11.06 -0.25
C PRO A 49 -6.67 -10.22 -0.08
N GLU A 50 -6.64 -9.07 -0.75
CA GLU A 50 -5.52 -8.14 -0.72
C GLU A 50 -6.02 -6.70 -0.54
N ILE A 51 -5.13 -5.81 -0.08
CA ILE A 51 -5.32 -4.36 -0.19
C ILE A 51 -4.23 -3.81 -1.10
N TRP A 52 -4.63 -3.10 -2.14
CA TRP A 52 -3.74 -2.43 -3.07
C TRP A 52 -3.65 -0.96 -2.71
N ILE A 53 -2.42 -0.45 -2.56
CA ILE A 53 -2.15 0.91 -2.14
C ILE A 53 -1.23 1.58 -3.13
N ALA A 54 -1.66 2.71 -3.68
CA ALA A 54 -0.86 3.57 -4.54
C ALA A 54 -1.26 5.03 -4.30
N ASP A 55 -0.54 5.96 -4.90
CA ASP A 55 -0.99 7.34 -4.98
C ASP A 55 -2.20 7.49 -5.94
N PRO A 56 -2.89 8.65 -5.98
CA PRO A 56 -4.05 8.84 -6.85
C PRO A 56 -3.77 8.69 -8.35
N THR A 57 -2.50 8.69 -8.76
CA THR A 57 -2.06 8.49 -10.14
C THR A 57 -1.58 7.07 -10.43
N GLY A 58 -1.58 6.19 -9.43
CA GLY A 58 -1.21 4.79 -9.60
C GLY A 58 0.28 4.51 -9.47
N HIS A 59 0.98 5.35 -8.70
CA HIS A 59 2.42 5.26 -8.49
C HIS A 59 2.77 5.16 -7.00
N ILE A 60 3.97 4.66 -6.71
CA ILE A 60 4.54 4.59 -5.35
C ILE A 60 5.97 5.14 -5.28
N ASP A 61 6.55 5.52 -6.43
CA ASP A 61 7.92 6.01 -6.58
C ASP A 61 8.03 7.52 -6.32
N SER A 62 6.91 8.21 -6.11
CA SER A 62 6.86 9.62 -5.71
C SER A 62 7.83 9.90 -4.54
N PRO A 63 8.67 10.95 -4.63
CA PRO A 63 9.44 11.43 -3.50
C PRO A 63 8.53 11.81 -2.34
N VAL A 64 8.99 11.59 -1.12
CA VAL A 64 8.20 11.83 0.11
C VAL A 64 7.74 13.28 0.23
N GLU A 65 8.56 14.23 -0.20
CA GLU A 65 8.28 15.66 -0.15
C GLU A 65 7.21 16.09 -1.17
N ALA A 66 6.99 15.28 -2.21
CA ALA A 66 6.02 15.53 -3.28
C ALA A 66 4.82 14.57 -3.23
N HIS A 67 4.64 13.86 -2.11
CA HIS A 67 3.60 12.86 -1.94
C HIS A 67 2.18 13.45 -2.13
N PRO A 68 1.41 12.97 -3.12
CA PRO A 68 0.10 13.56 -3.46
C PRO A 68 -1.07 12.93 -2.68
N GLY A 69 -0.79 12.10 -1.68
CA GLY A 69 -1.79 11.33 -0.93
C GLY A 69 -1.77 9.84 -1.28
N TRP A 70 -2.59 9.07 -0.57
CA TRP A 70 -2.74 7.63 -0.75
C TRP A 70 -4.15 7.25 -1.16
N VAL A 71 -4.27 6.16 -1.92
CA VAL A 71 -5.52 5.46 -2.19
C VAL A 71 -5.29 4.00 -1.85
N ALA A 72 -6.14 3.43 -0.98
CA ALA A 72 -6.12 2.02 -0.62
C ALA A 72 -7.43 1.35 -1.02
N ILE A 73 -7.34 0.30 -1.85
CA ILE A 73 -8.48 -0.45 -2.37
C ILE A 73 -8.39 -1.89 -1.91
N TYR A 74 -9.43 -2.38 -1.24
CA TYR A 74 -9.63 -3.78 -0.95
C TYR A 74 -9.99 -4.55 -2.23
N ARG A 75 -9.28 -5.64 -2.45
CA ARG A 75 -9.45 -6.58 -3.55
C ARG A 75 -9.86 -7.93 -2.96
N PRO A 76 -11.14 -8.31 -3.05
CA PRO A 76 -11.54 -9.67 -2.70
C PRO A 76 -10.86 -10.65 -3.65
N HIS A 77 -10.59 -11.87 -3.19
CA HIS A 77 -10.00 -12.90 -4.03
C HIS A 77 -10.99 -13.22 -5.18
N ALA A 78 -10.72 -12.68 -6.38
CA ALA A 78 -11.70 -12.56 -7.47
C ALA A 78 -12.35 -13.90 -7.89
N ASP A 79 -11.62 -15.02 -7.76
CA ASP A 79 -12.14 -16.34 -8.14
C ASP A 79 -12.85 -17.09 -6.98
N ARG A 80 -12.96 -16.47 -5.79
CA ARG A 80 -13.40 -17.15 -4.55
C ARG A 80 -14.43 -16.37 -3.73
N SER A 81 -14.82 -15.17 -4.17
CA SER A 81 -15.72 -14.30 -3.40
C SER A 81 -16.67 -13.53 -4.30
N ASP A 82 -17.95 -13.47 -3.91
CA ASP A 82 -18.97 -12.59 -4.50
C ASP A 82 -18.89 -11.15 -3.93
N GLU A 83 -17.94 -10.90 -3.04
CA GLU A 83 -17.70 -9.59 -2.46
C GLU A 83 -17.16 -8.61 -3.52
N GLY A 84 -17.60 -7.36 -3.43
CA GLY A 84 -17.10 -6.29 -4.30
C GLY A 84 -15.80 -5.66 -3.79
N GLU A 85 -15.10 -4.99 -4.69
CA GLU A 85 -13.99 -4.11 -4.33
C GLU A 85 -14.50 -2.93 -3.47
N ALA A 86 -13.67 -2.45 -2.55
CA ALA A 86 -14.02 -1.34 -1.66
C ALA A 86 -12.84 -0.41 -1.43
N GLU A 87 -13.08 0.91 -1.41
CA GLU A 87 -12.07 1.88 -0.98
C GLU A 87 -11.96 1.84 0.55
N VAL A 88 -10.76 1.53 1.05
CA VAL A 88 -10.43 1.46 2.48
C VAL A 88 -10.02 2.84 2.99
N TYR A 89 -9.29 3.59 2.18
CA TYR A 89 -8.74 4.88 2.55
C TYR A 89 -8.43 5.74 1.32
N ARG A 90 -8.56 7.06 1.47
CA ARG A 90 -8.11 8.07 0.52
C ARG A 90 -7.62 9.32 1.24
N SER A 91 -6.50 9.87 0.79
CA SER A 91 -6.02 11.20 1.15
C SER A 91 -5.59 12.01 -0.07
N GLU A 92 -5.48 13.33 0.09
CA GLU A 92 -5.11 14.29 -0.97
C GLU A 92 -3.72 14.94 -0.72
N GLY A 93 -2.88 14.36 0.14
CA GLY A 93 -1.51 14.86 0.39
C GLY A 93 -1.44 16.13 1.25
N ALA A 94 -2.57 16.79 1.55
CA ALA A 94 -2.60 18.06 2.28
C ALA A 94 -2.06 17.99 3.72
N GLY A 95 -2.09 16.80 4.35
CA GLY A 95 -1.52 16.56 5.68
C GLY A 95 0.00 16.32 5.67
N GLY A 96 0.58 16.16 4.48
CA GLY A 96 1.96 15.73 4.29
C GLY A 96 2.14 14.23 4.50
N PHE A 97 3.22 13.69 3.91
CA PHE A 97 3.48 12.24 3.86
C PHE A 97 3.35 11.52 5.20
N ALA A 98 3.94 12.06 6.28
CA ALA A 98 3.94 11.38 7.58
C ALA A 98 2.53 11.25 8.17
N HIS A 99 1.71 12.29 8.03
CA HIS A 99 0.34 12.28 8.54
C HIS A 99 -0.54 11.33 7.72
N ASP A 100 -0.49 11.47 6.40
CA ASP A 100 -1.27 10.66 5.47
C ASP A 100 -0.91 9.17 5.58
N THR A 101 0.38 8.86 5.67
CA THR A 101 0.88 7.49 5.84
C THR A 101 0.45 6.90 7.18
N ALA A 102 0.50 7.67 8.28
CA ALA A 102 0.04 7.18 9.58
C ALA A 102 -1.47 6.88 9.58
N ALA A 103 -2.28 7.78 9.02
CA ALA A 103 -3.73 7.59 8.93
C ALA A 103 -4.10 6.41 8.02
N LEU A 104 -3.44 6.28 6.87
CA LEU A 104 -3.54 5.12 5.99
C LEU A 104 -3.23 3.82 6.74
N VAL A 105 -2.08 3.73 7.41
CA VAL A 105 -1.63 2.51 8.10
C VAL A 105 -2.64 2.12 9.18
N VAL A 106 -3.19 3.08 9.94
CA VAL A 106 -4.26 2.80 10.90
C VAL A 106 -5.49 2.21 10.22
N ALA A 107 -5.94 2.79 9.11
CA ALA A 107 -7.10 2.30 8.37
C ALA A 107 -6.88 0.87 7.84
N VAL A 108 -5.71 0.61 7.25
CA VAL A 108 -5.34 -0.71 6.72
C VAL A 108 -5.25 -1.76 7.83
N VAL A 109 -4.60 -1.45 8.96
CA VAL A 109 -4.50 -2.36 10.11
C VAL A 109 -5.90 -2.70 10.65
N GLN A 110 -6.75 -1.71 10.84
CA GLN A 110 -8.12 -1.91 11.33
C GLN A 110 -8.94 -2.76 10.36
N TYR A 111 -8.83 -2.48 9.06
CA TYR A 111 -9.55 -3.23 8.04
C TYR A 111 -9.08 -4.69 8.00
N THR A 112 -7.78 -4.95 7.93
CA THR A 112 -7.21 -6.31 7.92
C THR A 112 -7.59 -7.10 9.18
N ALA A 113 -7.59 -6.46 10.36
CA ALA A 113 -8.03 -7.09 11.60
C ALA A 113 -9.52 -7.46 11.56
N ALA A 114 -10.38 -6.55 11.10
CA ALA A 114 -11.82 -6.82 10.97
C ALA A 114 -12.10 -7.98 9.98
N ARG A 115 -11.36 -8.03 8.86
CA ARG A 115 -11.46 -9.11 7.87
C ARG A 115 -11.01 -10.46 8.43
N SER A 116 -9.92 -10.46 9.18
CA SER A 116 -9.40 -11.69 9.80
C SER A 116 -10.36 -12.26 10.84
N LEU A 117 -11.07 -11.38 11.57
CA LEU A 117 -12.11 -11.79 12.53
C LEU A 117 -13.37 -12.32 11.85
N ALA A 118 -13.77 -11.75 10.71
CA ALA A 118 -14.95 -12.19 9.97
C ALA A 118 -14.77 -13.55 9.27
N ALA A 119 -13.52 -13.95 9.02
CA ALA A 119 -13.18 -15.22 8.36
C ALA A 119 -12.98 -16.40 9.34
N ALA A 120 -12.93 -16.14 10.66
CA ALA A 120 -12.75 -17.14 11.72
C ALA A 120 -14.09 -17.71 12.21
#